data_AF-A7ZCP5-F1
#
_entry.id   AF-A7ZCP5-F1
#
_cell.length_a   1.000
_cell.length_b   1.000
_cell.length_c   1.000
_cell.angle_alpha   90.00
_cell.angle_beta   90.00
_cell.angle_gamma   90.00
#
_symmetry.space_group_name_H-M   'P 1'
#
loop_
_entity.id
_entity.type
_entity.pdbx_description
1 polymer ?
#
loop_
_entity_poly.entity_id
_entity_poly.type
_entity_poly.pdbx_seq_one_letter_code
_entity_poly.pdbx_strand_id
1 'polypeptide(L)'
;MKNIKISFLACFLVANAFAASQVYYIEARGEFGKELAEMAKKQANDRNEKVNVYVDEDPRRYKDNRILKFGVDRKGRYSVSLGKELYEKQCASCHGESADKRPFGSTPLKNMDAKDIEDSIISYRSDSSFGGSGKNVMQNQAKIVSNNDLGAILAYLKGKDALADQDTNENKPVSTETKQGSYLR
;
A
#
# COMPACT_ATOMS: atom_id res chain seq x y z
N MET A 1 27.72 -58.01 30.21
CA MET A 1 28.44 -57.10 29.29
C MET A 1 27.42 -56.30 28.50
N LYS A 2 27.48 -54.97 28.65
CA LYS A 2 27.05 -53.86 27.77
C LYS A 2 25.69 -53.91 27.04
N ASN A 3 24.79 -53.08 27.58
CA ASN A 3 23.85 -52.17 26.92
C ASN A 3 24.16 -51.87 25.46
N ILE A 4 23.13 -51.78 24.60
CA ILE A 4 23.03 -50.77 23.53
C ILE A 4 21.54 -50.44 23.34
N LYS A 5 21.16 -49.23 23.80
CA LYS A 5 19.94 -48.54 23.38
C LYS A 5 20.23 -47.93 22.01
N ILE A 6 19.43 -48.25 21.00
CA ILE A 6 19.45 -47.49 19.74
C ILE A 6 18.08 -46.84 19.58
N SER A 7 18.04 -45.62 20.08
CA SER A 7 17.14 -44.57 19.62
C SER A 7 17.42 -44.34 18.13
N PHE A 8 16.47 -44.64 17.26
CA PHE A 8 16.42 -44.04 15.93
C PHE A 8 15.06 -43.37 15.77
N LEU A 9 15.07 -42.11 16.15
CA LEU A 9 14.21 -41.04 15.71
C LEU A 9 14.14 -41.04 14.18
N ALA A 10 13.22 -41.82 13.61
CA ALA A 10 12.87 -41.73 12.20
C ALA A 10 11.90 -40.55 12.04
N CYS A 11 12.46 -39.42 11.62
CA CYS A 11 11.73 -38.28 11.10
C CYS A 11 10.70 -38.72 10.06
N PHE A 12 9.44 -38.87 10.46
CA PHE A 12 8.33 -38.67 9.54
C PHE A 12 8.25 -37.17 9.27
N LEU A 13 9.01 -36.73 8.27
CA LEU A 13 8.77 -35.49 7.54
C LEU A 13 7.37 -35.61 6.92
N VAL A 14 6.35 -35.19 7.67
CA VAL A 14 5.05 -34.85 7.10
C VAL A 14 5.25 -33.57 6.32
N ALA A 15 5.66 -33.73 5.06
CA ALA A 15 5.58 -32.68 4.09
C ALA A 15 4.11 -32.54 3.63
N ASN A 16 3.67 -31.27 3.58
CA ASN A 16 2.43 -30.75 2.99
C ASN A 16 1.17 -30.88 3.88
N ALA A 17 0.43 -29.83 4.19
CA ALA A 17 0.22 -28.59 3.46
C ALA A 17 0.04 -27.40 4.42
N PHE A 18 0.93 -26.42 4.36
CA PHE A 18 0.46 -25.04 4.52
C PHE A 18 -0.35 -24.74 3.26
N ALA A 19 -1.64 -25.07 3.29
CA ALA A 19 -2.59 -24.41 2.42
C ALA A 19 -2.51 -22.94 2.82
N ALA A 20 -1.69 -22.16 2.10
CA ALA A 20 -1.78 -20.72 2.14
C ALA A 20 -3.28 -20.42 2.04
N SER A 21 -3.83 -19.73 3.04
CA SER A 21 -5.23 -19.36 3.07
C SER A 21 -5.50 -18.49 1.83
N GLN A 22 -5.89 -19.10 0.72
CA GLN A 22 -6.08 -18.42 -0.54
C GLN A 22 -7.27 -17.47 -0.35
N VAL A 23 -7.00 -16.16 -0.37
CA VAL A 23 -8.03 -15.13 -0.25
C VAL A 23 -8.50 -14.78 -1.65
N TYR A 24 -9.79 -15.00 -1.90
CA TYR A 24 -10.41 -14.71 -3.20
C TYR A 24 -11.10 -13.35 -3.16
N TYR A 25 -10.85 -12.52 -4.19
CA TYR A 25 -11.52 -11.23 -4.37
C TYR A 25 -12.55 -11.35 -5.49
N ILE A 26 -13.80 -11.00 -5.18
CA ILE A 26 -14.91 -11.04 -6.14
C ILE A 26 -15.47 -9.62 -6.27
N GLU A 27 -15.43 -9.08 -7.49
CA GLU A 27 -16.07 -7.80 -7.81
C GLU A 27 -17.45 -8.06 -8.42
N ALA A 28 -18.51 -7.57 -7.77
CA ALA A 28 -19.88 -7.62 -8.25
C ALA A 28 -20.54 -6.25 -8.05
N ARG A 29 -21.30 -5.79 -9.04
CA ARG A 29 -21.87 -4.43 -9.06
C ARG A 29 -23.40 -4.47 -9.02
N GLY A 30 -24.01 -3.36 -8.55
CA GLY A 30 -25.46 -3.18 -8.54
C GLY A 30 -26.18 -4.14 -7.58
N GLU A 31 -27.45 -4.42 -7.85
CA GLU A 31 -28.29 -5.32 -7.02
C GLU A 31 -27.69 -6.72 -6.90
N PHE A 32 -27.09 -7.25 -7.97
CA PHE A 32 -26.42 -8.55 -7.94
C PHE A 32 -25.28 -8.61 -6.90
N GLY A 33 -24.52 -7.53 -6.73
CA GLY A 33 -23.46 -7.46 -5.71
C GLY A 33 -24.01 -7.47 -4.29
N LYS A 34 -25.17 -6.84 -4.06
CA LYS A 34 -25.86 -6.86 -2.76
C LYS A 34 -26.37 -8.27 -2.44
N GLU A 35 -27.04 -8.91 -3.38
CA GLU A 35 -27.54 -10.28 -3.23
C GLU A 35 -26.40 -11.28 -2.97
N LEU A 36 -25.29 -11.14 -3.69
CA LEU A 36 -24.10 -11.98 -3.50
C LEU A 36 -23.49 -11.79 -2.11
N ALA A 37 -23.40 -10.55 -1.64
CA ALA A 37 -22.92 -10.21 -0.30
C ALA A 37 -23.79 -10.84 0.80
N GLU A 38 -25.11 -10.80 0.65
CA GLU A 38 -26.06 -11.42 1.59
C GLU A 38 -25.96 -12.95 1.56
N MET A 39 -25.90 -13.54 0.36
CA MET A 39 -25.74 -14.98 0.18
C MET A 39 -24.44 -15.48 0.82
N ALA A 40 -23.33 -14.77 0.61
CA ALA A 40 -22.03 -15.14 1.18
C ALA A 40 -22.07 -15.12 2.71
N LYS A 41 -22.66 -14.08 3.33
CA LYS A 41 -22.83 -13.99 4.79
C LYS A 41 -23.65 -15.16 5.34
N LYS A 42 -24.76 -15.48 4.67
CA LYS A 42 -25.64 -16.58 5.10
C LYS A 42 -24.92 -17.92 5.07
N GLN A 43 -24.26 -18.26 3.95
CA GLN A 43 -23.54 -19.51 3.82
C GLN A 43 -22.36 -19.64 4.79
N ALA A 44 -21.65 -18.54 5.06
CA ALA A 44 -20.56 -18.54 6.02
C ALA A 44 -21.06 -18.83 7.44
N ASN A 45 -22.18 -18.22 7.85
CA ASN A 45 -22.80 -18.52 9.14
C ASN A 45 -23.26 -19.98 9.25
N ASP A 46 -23.89 -20.51 8.20
CA ASP A 46 -24.35 -21.91 8.16
C ASP A 46 -23.18 -22.91 8.28
N ARG A 47 -21.99 -22.52 7.80
CA ARG A 47 -20.76 -23.33 7.84
C ARG A 47 -19.86 -23.02 9.04
N ASN A 48 -20.25 -22.08 9.91
CA ASN A 48 -19.42 -21.54 10.98
C ASN A 48 -18.06 -21.01 10.49
N GLU A 49 -18.03 -20.50 9.26
CA GLU A 49 -16.88 -19.88 8.62
C GLU A 49 -16.99 -18.35 8.72
N LYS A 50 -15.85 -17.65 8.67
CA LYS A 50 -15.83 -16.18 8.72
C LYS A 50 -15.71 -15.62 7.31
N VAL A 51 -16.72 -14.88 6.86
CA VAL A 51 -16.66 -14.10 5.62
C VAL A 51 -16.66 -12.61 5.94
N ASN A 52 -15.72 -11.88 5.36
CA ASN A 52 -15.67 -10.43 5.46
C ASN A 52 -16.23 -9.83 4.17
N VAL A 53 -17.39 -9.20 4.27
CA VAL A 53 -18.04 -8.52 3.14
C VAL A 53 -17.89 -7.02 3.32
N TYR A 54 -17.26 -6.38 2.34
CA TYR A 54 -17.03 -4.94 2.32
C TYR A 54 -18.03 -4.30 1.34
N VAL A 55 -18.82 -3.34 1.84
CA VAL A 55 -19.73 -2.51 1.04
C VAL A 55 -19.18 -1.10 1.10
N ASP A 56 -19.14 -0.42 -0.03
CA ASP A 56 -18.32 0.76 -0.19
C ASP A 56 -19.19 1.80 -0.93
N GLU A 57 -19.42 2.96 -0.29
CA GLU A 57 -20.51 3.90 -0.66
C GLU A 57 -20.11 4.91 -1.77
N ASP A 58 -18.79 5.11 -1.97
CA ASP A 58 -18.14 5.30 -3.27
C ASP A 58 -16.88 4.43 -3.22
N PRO A 59 -16.91 3.21 -3.82
CA PRO A 59 -16.00 2.13 -3.46
C PRO A 59 -14.50 2.31 -3.62
N ARG A 60 -14.11 3.46 -4.16
CA ARG A 60 -12.82 3.63 -4.79
C ARG A 60 -11.88 4.44 -3.91
N ARG A 61 -12.39 5.41 -3.14
CA ARG A 61 -11.52 6.35 -2.41
C ARG A 61 -11.54 6.12 -0.90
N TYR A 62 -10.38 5.71 -0.40
CA TYR A 62 -10.07 5.77 1.03
C TYR A 62 -10.33 7.19 1.56
N LYS A 63 -11.12 7.29 2.63
CA LYS A 63 -11.39 8.57 3.31
C LYS A 63 -10.41 8.76 4.46
N ASP A 64 -9.34 9.48 4.18
CA ASP A 64 -8.37 9.90 5.19
C ASP A 64 -9.00 10.94 6.15
N ASN A 65 -9.27 10.50 7.37
CA ASN A 65 -9.84 11.29 8.46
C ASN A 65 -8.77 11.95 9.36
N ARG A 66 -7.48 11.85 9.00
CA ARG A 66 -6.41 12.51 9.78
C ARG A 66 -6.55 14.03 9.69
N ILE A 67 -6.34 14.68 10.83
CA ILE A 67 -6.33 16.15 10.94
C ILE A 67 -5.18 16.76 10.12
N LEU A 68 -4.03 16.07 10.12
CA LEU A 68 -2.84 16.45 9.39
C LEU A 68 -2.57 15.44 8.28
N LYS A 69 -2.78 15.85 7.02
CA LYS A 69 -2.65 14.99 5.84
C LYS A 69 -1.22 15.03 5.29
N PHE A 70 -0.25 14.68 6.13
CA PHE A 70 1.13 14.51 5.70
C PHE A 70 1.30 13.13 5.08
N GLY A 71 1.63 13.11 3.79
CA GLY A 71 1.82 11.87 3.03
C GLY A 71 0.60 10.97 2.98
N VAL A 72 0.84 9.74 2.54
CA VAL A 72 -0.12 8.65 2.45
C VAL A 72 -0.39 8.10 3.86
N ASP A 73 -1.63 7.76 4.16
CA ASP A 73 -1.95 7.04 5.41
C ASP A 73 -1.48 5.59 5.30
N ARG A 74 -0.49 5.21 6.10
CA ARG A 74 0.07 3.85 6.13
C ARG A 74 -0.91 2.80 6.63
N LYS A 75 -1.93 3.21 7.39
CA LYS A 75 -3.01 2.32 7.86
C LYS A 75 -4.21 2.35 6.92
N GLY A 76 -4.12 3.12 5.83
CA GLY A 76 -5.18 3.29 4.86
C GLY A 76 -5.47 2.01 4.09
N ARG A 77 -6.75 1.67 3.97
CA ARG A 77 -7.21 0.56 3.13
C ARG A 77 -7.48 1.08 1.72
N TYR A 78 -6.45 1.07 0.88
CA TYR A 78 -6.55 1.60 -0.48
C TYR A 78 -7.08 0.57 -1.49
N SER A 79 -7.87 1.07 -2.45
CA SER A 79 -8.40 0.26 -3.55
C SER A 79 -7.35 0.07 -4.65
N VAL A 80 -6.96 -1.19 -4.89
CA VAL A 80 -6.05 -1.57 -5.98
C VAL A 80 -6.66 -1.29 -7.36
N SER A 81 -7.97 -1.48 -7.52
CA SER A 81 -8.66 -1.20 -8.78
C SER A 81 -8.71 0.29 -9.09
N LEU A 82 -8.92 1.14 -8.08
CA LEU A 82 -8.76 2.60 -8.26
C LEU A 82 -7.31 2.95 -8.60
N GLY A 83 -6.34 2.36 -7.89
CA GLY A 83 -4.93 2.57 -8.16
C GLY A 83 -4.54 2.29 -9.60
N LYS A 84 -5.06 1.19 -10.16
CA LYS A 84 -4.91 0.83 -11.56
C LYS A 84 -5.51 1.88 -12.50
N GLU A 85 -6.77 2.27 -12.27
CA GLU A 85 -7.47 3.28 -13.09
C GLU A 85 -6.69 4.61 -13.13
N LEU A 86 -6.25 5.08 -11.96
CA LEU A 86 -5.47 6.30 -11.84
C LEU A 86 -4.12 6.19 -12.55
N TYR A 87 -3.43 5.06 -12.35
CA TYR A 87 -2.13 4.81 -12.96
C TYR A 87 -2.22 4.78 -14.49
N GLU A 88 -3.18 4.04 -15.05
CA GLU A 88 -3.41 3.95 -16.49
C GLU A 88 -3.72 5.32 -17.10
N LYS A 89 -4.54 6.12 -16.40
CA LYS A 89 -4.96 7.45 -16.86
C LYS A 89 -3.87 8.51 -16.78
N GLN A 90 -3.03 8.48 -15.75
CA GLN A 90 -2.14 9.60 -15.40
C GLN A 90 -0.65 9.28 -15.54
N CYS A 91 -0.25 8.00 -15.49
CA CYS A 91 1.15 7.61 -15.33
C CYS A 91 1.65 6.72 -16.47
N ALA A 92 0.83 5.78 -16.95
CA ALA A 92 1.24 4.70 -17.84
C ALA A 92 1.76 5.17 -19.21
N SER A 93 1.28 6.31 -19.71
CA SER A 93 1.74 6.89 -20.99
C SER A 93 3.25 7.14 -21.01
N CYS A 94 3.82 7.57 -19.88
CA CYS A 94 5.26 7.84 -19.73
C CYS A 94 6.01 6.72 -18.99
N HIS A 95 5.39 6.10 -17.98
CA HIS A 95 6.03 5.09 -17.14
C HIS A 95 5.83 3.64 -17.63
N GLY A 96 5.00 3.43 -18.66
CA GLY A 96 4.66 2.11 -19.20
C GLY A 96 3.54 1.43 -18.41
N GLU A 97 2.80 0.52 -19.03
CA GLU A 97 1.71 -0.21 -18.36
C GLU A 97 2.22 -1.04 -17.16
N SER A 98 3.45 -1.54 -17.27
CA SER A 98 4.15 -2.32 -16.24
C SER A 98 5.15 -1.51 -15.41
N ALA A 99 5.08 -0.17 -15.44
CA ALA A 99 5.95 0.69 -14.65
C ALA A 99 7.46 0.51 -14.91
N ASP A 100 7.83 0.05 -16.10
CA ASP A 100 9.17 -0.37 -16.48
C ASP A 100 9.94 0.64 -17.35
N LYS A 101 9.25 1.67 -17.87
CA LYS A 101 9.89 2.73 -18.67
C LYS A 101 10.70 3.69 -17.79
N ARG A 102 11.67 4.33 -18.44
CA ARG A 102 12.64 5.25 -17.85
C ARG A 102 12.48 6.66 -18.43
N PRO A 103 11.37 7.36 -18.17
CA PRO A 103 11.16 8.70 -18.70
C PRO A 103 12.32 9.60 -18.25
N PHE A 104 12.96 10.27 -19.20
CA PHE A 104 14.12 11.14 -18.95
C PHE A 104 15.31 10.43 -18.26
N GLY A 105 15.48 9.13 -18.49
CA GLY A 105 16.58 8.34 -17.91
C GLY A 105 16.38 7.94 -16.44
N SER A 106 15.22 8.24 -15.86
CA SER A 106 14.90 7.94 -14.46
C SER A 106 14.94 6.44 -14.14
N THR A 107 14.97 6.13 -12.85
CA THR A 107 14.73 4.77 -12.35
C THR A 107 13.29 4.34 -12.67
N PRO A 108 13.06 3.14 -13.23
CA PRO A 108 11.71 2.62 -13.42
C PRO A 108 10.94 2.52 -12.10
N LEU A 109 9.66 2.92 -12.09
CA LEU A 109 8.83 2.85 -10.90
C LEU A 109 8.71 1.42 -10.37
N LYS A 110 8.74 0.39 -11.21
CA LYS A 110 8.71 -1.01 -10.77
C LYS A 110 9.92 -1.39 -9.89
N ASN A 111 11.04 -0.70 -10.03
CA ASN A 111 12.28 -0.95 -9.29
C ASN A 111 12.43 -0.09 -8.01
N MET A 112 11.54 0.86 -7.78
CA MET A 112 11.50 1.66 -6.54
C MET A 112 10.61 0.96 -5.51
N ASP A 113 10.83 1.14 -4.22
CA ASP A 113 9.85 0.73 -3.22
C ASP A 113 8.69 1.75 -3.11
N ALA A 114 7.65 1.44 -2.33
CA ALA A 114 6.50 2.34 -2.20
C ALA A 114 6.87 3.67 -1.52
N LYS A 115 7.84 3.64 -0.59
CA LYS A 115 8.27 4.81 0.17
C LYS A 115 9.07 5.76 -0.71
N ASP A 116 9.98 5.25 -1.53
CA ASP A 116 10.76 6.04 -2.49
C ASP A 116 9.85 6.77 -3.49
N ILE A 117 8.78 6.12 -3.94
CA ILE A 117 7.79 6.73 -4.83
C ILE A 117 7.01 7.82 -4.08
N GLU A 118 6.57 7.54 -2.85
CA GLU A 118 5.88 8.53 -2.02
C GLU A 118 6.75 9.77 -1.77
N ASP A 119 7.98 9.57 -1.28
CA ASP A 119 8.96 10.61 -0.99
C ASP A 119 9.26 11.43 -2.26
N SER A 120 9.40 10.77 -3.41
CA SER A 120 9.61 11.45 -4.70
C SER A 120 8.44 12.36 -5.05
N ILE A 121 7.19 11.89 -4.90
CA ILE A 121 5.99 12.70 -5.17
C ILE A 121 5.89 13.87 -4.18
N ILE A 122 6.23 13.67 -2.91
CA ILE A 122 6.29 14.75 -1.92
C ILE A 122 7.34 15.78 -2.33
N SER A 123 8.55 15.36 -2.69
CA SER A 123 9.62 16.26 -3.15
C SER A 123 9.23 17.02 -4.42
N TYR A 124 8.54 16.40 -5.38
CA TYR A 124 7.99 17.11 -6.54
C TYR A 124 6.97 18.20 -6.16
N ARG A 125 6.27 18.08 -5.03
CA ARG A 125 5.32 19.11 -4.57
C ARG A 125 6.00 20.21 -3.76
N SER A 126 7.01 19.88 -2.97
CA SER A 126 7.60 20.79 -1.97
C SER A 126 8.94 21.40 -2.39
N ASP A 127 9.71 20.74 -3.25
CA ASP A 127 11.04 21.17 -3.68
C ASP A 127 11.05 21.55 -5.16
N SER A 128 11.29 22.83 -5.43
CA SER A 128 11.35 23.38 -6.78
C SER A 128 12.61 22.98 -7.56
N SER A 129 13.60 22.39 -6.90
CA SER A 129 14.86 21.91 -7.49
C SER A 129 14.86 20.42 -7.80
N PHE A 130 13.98 19.63 -7.18
CA PHE A 130 13.92 18.18 -7.32
C PHE A 130 13.48 17.71 -8.73
N GLY A 131 14.06 16.61 -9.23
CA GLY A 131 13.56 15.88 -10.40
C GLY A 131 14.26 16.11 -11.75
N GLY A 132 15.35 16.86 -11.79
CA GLY A 132 16.23 16.97 -12.96
C GLY A 132 15.50 17.31 -14.27
N SER A 133 15.84 16.61 -15.36
CA SER A 133 15.29 16.86 -16.70
C SER A 133 13.78 16.61 -16.82
N GLY A 134 13.21 15.75 -15.97
CA GLY A 134 11.76 15.45 -15.95
C GLY A 134 10.95 16.35 -15.01
N LYS A 135 11.62 17.29 -14.32
CA LYS A 135 11.04 18.06 -13.21
C LYS A 135 9.70 18.69 -13.55
N ASN A 136 9.66 19.55 -14.57
CA ASN A 136 8.47 20.34 -14.85
C ASN A 136 7.24 19.45 -15.17
N VAL A 137 7.47 18.30 -15.82
CA VAL A 137 6.42 17.33 -16.11
C VAL A 137 5.92 16.70 -14.81
N MET A 138 6.83 16.16 -13.99
CA MET A 138 6.45 15.44 -12.78
C MET A 138 5.92 16.35 -11.67
N GLN A 139 6.36 17.60 -11.57
CA GLN A 139 5.77 18.58 -10.65
C GLN A 139 4.30 18.86 -10.98
N ASN A 140 3.95 18.93 -12.26
CA ASN A 140 2.55 19.11 -12.67
C ASN A 140 1.70 17.87 -12.36
N GLN A 141 2.24 16.67 -12.58
CA GLN A 141 1.56 15.42 -12.21
C GLN A 141 1.40 15.30 -10.69
N ALA A 142 2.44 15.59 -9.91
CA ALA A 142 2.41 15.49 -8.46
C ALA A 142 1.38 16.41 -7.81
N LYS A 143 1.13 17.60 -8.39
CA LYS A 143 0.12 18.56 -7.89
C LYS A 143 -1.32 18.08 -8.04
N ILE A 144 -1.62 17.27 -9.06
CA ILE A 144 -3.00 16.81 -9.35
C ILE A 144 -3.32 15.44 -8.77
N VAL A 145 -2.33 14.76 -8.18
CA VAL A 145 -2.52 13.52 -7.44
C VAL A 145 -2.73 13.88 -5.96
N SER A 146 -3.79 13.41 -5.33
CA SER A 146 -3.97 13.56 -3.87
C SER A 146 -3.18 12.49 -3.09
N ASN A 147 -3.02 12.63 -1.78
CA ASN A 147 -2.39 11.56 -0.98
C ASN A 147 -3.22 10.27 -0.97
N ASN A 148 -4.55 10.37 -1.07
CA ASN A 148 -5.41 9.19 -1.13
C ASN A 148 -5.29 8.49 -2.49
N ASP A 149 -5.24 9.25 -3.58
CA ASP A 149 -4.99 8.73 -4.91
C ASP A 149 -3.59 8.11 -5.00
N LEU A 150 -2.59 8.75 -4.39
CA LEU A 150 -1.22 8.20 -4.30
C LEU A 150 -1.20 6.87 -3.55
N GLY A 151 -1.87 6.77 -2.41
CA GLY A 151 -1.99 5.51 -1.67
C GLY A 151 -2.64 4.38 -2.50
N ALA A 152 -3.66 4.70 -3.29
CA ALA A 152 -4.26 3.76 -4.23
C ALA A 152 -3.28 3.32 -5.33
N ILE A 153 -2.57 4.27 -5.94
CA ILE A 153 -1.54 3.98 -6.96
C ILE A 153 -0.43 3.10 -6.39
N LEU A 154 0.04 3.38 -5.17
CA LEU A 154 1.07 2.58 -4.49
C LEU A 154 0.57 1.16 -4.19
N ALA A 155 -0.66 1.03 -3.69
CA ALA A 155 -1.27 -0.28 -3.47
C ALA A 155 -1.39 -1.10 -4.76
N TYR A 156 -1.64 -0.45 -5.91
CA TYR A 156 -1.63 -1.09 -7.22
C TYR A 156 -0.22 -1.51 -7.66
N LEU A 157 0.76 -0.61 -7.58
CA LEU A 157 2.11 -0.85 -8.10
C LEU A 157 2.94 -1.80 -7.24
N LYS A 158 2.70 -1.82 -5.92
CA LYS A 158 3.57 -2.50 -4.95
C LYS A 158 2.84 -3.53 -4.10
N GLY A 159 1.51 -3.59 -4.19
CA GLY A 159 0.68 -4.44 -3.37
C GLY A 159 0.15 -3.72 -2.13
N LYS A 160 -0.92 -4.28 -1.55
CA LYS A 160 -1.68 -3.66 -0.45
C LYS A 160 -0.85 -3.44 0.82
N ASP A 161 0.11 -4.33 1.08
CA ASP A 161 0.93 -4.31 2.29
C ASP A 161 2.22 -3.47 2.12
N ALA A 162 2.47 -2.92 0.93
CA ALA A 162 3.69 -2.17 0.64
C ALA A 162 3.84 -0.88 1.48
N LEU A 163 2.76 -0.43 2.11
CA LEU A 163 2.73 0.73 3.00
C LEU A 163 2.79 0.36 4.50
N ALA A 164 2.71 -0.94 4.83
CA ALA A 164 2.56 -1.42 6.20
C ALA A 164 3.89 -1.51 6.98
N ASP A 165 5.01 -1.74 6.29
CA ASP A 165 6.30 -2.06 6.90
C ASP A 165 7.35 -0.95 6.70
N GLN A 166 7.17 0.24 7.29
CA GLN A 166 8.24 1.26 7.31
C GLN A 166 8.21 2.19 8.54
N ASP A 167 7.50 1.85 9.63
CA ASP A 167 7.56 2.61 10.90
C ASP A 167 8.73 2.11 11.76
N THR A 168 9.97 2.42 11.36
CA THR A 168 11.13 2.41 12.28
C THR A 168 11.43 3.82 12.82
N ASN A 169 10.61 4.81 12.52
CA ASN A 169 10.74 6.14 13.10
C ASN A 169 9.93 6.22 14.39
N GLU A 170 10.50 5.69 15.47
CA GLU A 170 10.15 6.15 16.81
C GLU A 170 10.25 7.69 16.84
N ASN A 171 9.22 8.36 17.34
CA ASN A 171 9.30 9.77 17.68
C ASN A 171 10.41 9.94 18.73
N LYS A 172 11.63 10.26 18.30
CA LYS A 172 12.65 10.75 19.23
C LYS A 172 12.15 12.09 19.78
N PRO A 173 12.15 12.28 21.11
CA PRO A 173 11.76 13.55 21.69
C PRO A 173 12.64 14.65 21.09
N VAL A 174 12.01 15.69 20.55
CA VAL A 174 12.68 16.93 20.17
C VAL A 174 13.33 17.48 21.43
N SER A 175 14.67 17.61 21.42
CA SER A 175 15.40 18.24 22.51
C SER A 175 14.88 19.66 22.71
N THR A 176 14.37 19.95 23.91
CA THR A 176 13.86 21.27 24.30
C THR A 176 14.96 22.23 24.79
N GLU A 177 16.23 21.96 24.50
CA GLU A 177 17.29 22.93 24.81
C GLU A 177 17.24 24.12 23.84
N THR A 178 16.41 25.10 24.17
CA THR A 178 16.44 26.43 23.54
C THR A 178 17.73 27.16 23.94
N LYS A 179 18.72 27.24 23.04
CA LYS A 179 19.73 28.32 23.04
C LYS A 179 19.24 29.55 22.29
N GLN A 180 17.99 29.95 22.50
CA GLN A 180 17.39 31.14 21.88
C GLN A 180 16.80 31.99 22.99
N GLY A 181 17.37 33.19 23.16
CA GLY A 181 17.02 34.13 24.22
C GLY A 181 15.54 34.49 24.22
N SER A 182 14.99 34.69 25.40
CA SER A 182 13.60 35.13 25.61
C SER A 182 13.35 36.46 24.91
N TYR A 183 12.42 36.47 23.94
CA TYR A 183 11.89 37.68 23.28
C TYR A 183 10.54 38.12 23.85
N LEU A 184 10.22 37.72 25.08
CA LEU A 184 9.08 38.27 25.79
C LEU A 184 9.61 39.15 26.93
N ARG A 185 9.56 40.46 26.68
CA ARG A 185 9.53 41.51 27.71
C ARG A 185 8.11 42.04 27.80
#